data_AF-A0AAX2ZEC5-F1
#
_entry.id   AF-A0AAX2ZEC5-F1
#
_cell.length_a   1.000
_cell.length_b   1.000
_cell.length_c   1.000
_cell.angle_alpha   90.00
_cell.angle_beta   90.00
_cell.angle_gamma   90.00
#
_symmetry.space_group_name_H-M   'P 1'
#
loop_
_entity.id
_entity.type
_entity.pdbx_description
1 polymer ?
#
loop_
_entity_poly.entity_id
_entity_poly.type
_entity_poly.pdbx_seq_one_letter_code
_entity_poly.pdbx_strand_id
1 'polypeptide(L)'
;MNKKERVKNINEYKKRKKNRYRKRKIKRVAKPILFAFPVVLIIIINLCGNAIVSNYKYEINTLKKQLRKEEIALDGLKMDKLENSSITNIEENAKEKLKMDYPNESQMRYIDLKD
;
A
#
# COMPACT_ATOMS: atom_id res chain seq x y z
N MET A 1 -31.74 -64.21 37.44
CA MET A 1 -30.88 -63.43 36.51
C MET A 1 -29.62 -64.23 36.21
N ASN A 2 -29.38 -64.57 34.94
CA ASN A 2 -28.34 -65.52 34.54
C ASN A 2 -26.93 -64.93 34.74
N LYS A 3 -25.93 -65.74 35.14
CA LYS A 3 -24.57 -65.27 35.49
C LYS A 3 -23.92 -64.45 34.37
N LYS A 4 -24.15 -64.85 33.11
CA LYS A 4 -23.65 -64.15 31.91
C LYS A 4 -24.25 -62.75 31.75
N GLU A 5 -25.54 -62.58 32.04
CA GLU A 5 -26.21 -61.26 31.99
C GLU A 5 -25.70 -60.31 33.07
N ARG A 6 -25.46 -60.81 34.29
CA ARG A 6 -24.88 -60.01 35.38
C ARG A 6 -23.50 -59.48 35.01
N VAL A 7 -22.64 -60.33 34.44
CA VAL A 7 -21.29 -59.94 34.00
C VAL A 7 -21.34 -58.92 32.86
N LYS A 8 -22.24 -59.10 31.87
CA LYS A 8 -22.42 -58.16 30.77
C LYS A 8 -22.85 -56.78 31.27
N ASN A 9 -23.81 -56.72 32.20
CA ASN A 9 -24.30 -55.47 32.80
C ASN A 9 -23.19 -54.74 33.59
N ILE A 10 -22.39 -55.48 34.36
CA ILE A 10 -21.24 -54.92 35.11
C ILE A 10 -20.19 -54.33 34.16
N ASN A 11 -19.85 -55.03 33.08
CA ASN A 11 -18.87 -54.55 32.09
C ASN A 11 -19.39 -53.31 31.36
N GLU A 12 -20.67 -53.29 31.02
CA GLU A 12 -21.31 -52.14 30.41
C GLU A 12 -21.33 -50.92 31.34
N TYR A 13 -21.63 -51.13 32.63
CA TYR A 13 -21.54 -50.10 33.66
C TYR A 13 -20.12 -49.53 33.78
N LYS A 14 -19.10 -50.39 33.83
CA LYS A 14 -17.68 -49.98 33.88
C LYS A 14 -17.30 -49.17 32.63
N LYS A 15 -17.74 -49.57 31.43
CA LYS A 15 -17.51 -48.86 30.16
C LYS A 15 -18.16 -47.47 30.17
N ARG A 16 -19.44 -47.37 30.61
CA ARG A 16 -20.16 -46.10 30.76
C ARG A 16 -19.49 -45.16 31.78
N LYS A 17 -18.96 -45.69 32.89
CA LYS A 17 -18.22 -44.92 33.91
C LYS A 17 -16.90 -44.36 33.35
N LYS A 18 -16.12 -45.18 32.64
CA LYS A 18 -14.85 -44.78 32.00
C LYS A 18 -15.07 -43.70 30.92
N ASN A 19 -16.10 -43.83 30.10
CA ASN A 19 -16.45 -42.83 29.09
C ASN A 19 -16.91 -41.50 29.70
N ARG A 20 -17.70 -41.53 30.79
CA ARG A 20 -18.07 -40.29 31.51
C ARG A 20 -16.86 -39.57 32.09
N TYR A 21 -15.89 -40.30 32.66
CA TYR A 21 -14.66 -39.72 33.17
C TYR A 21 -13.80 -39.07 32.07
N ARG A 22 -13.62 -39.75 30.94
CA ARG A 22 -12.92 -39.19 29.76
C ARG A 22 -13.60 -37.92 29.25
N LYS A 23 -14.93 -37.91 29.09
CA LYS A 23 -15.70 -36.72 28.68
C LYS A 23 -15.51 -35.55 29.66
N ARG A 24 -15.48 -35.80 30.97
CA ARG A 24 -15.23 -34.76 31.99
C ARG A 24 -13.80 -34.21 31.94
N LYS A 25 -12.80 -35.04 31.64
CA LYS A 25 -11.42 -34.58 31.43
C LYS A 25 -11.30 -33.70 30.20
N ILE A 26 -11.85 -34.14 29.05
CA ILE A 26 -11.84 -33.34 27.81
C ILE A 26 -12.57 -32.02 28.02
N LYS A 27 -13.75 -32.01 28.66
CA LYS A 27 -14.46 -30.75 28.97
C LYS A 27 -13.68 -29.82 29.90
N ARG A 28 -12.83 -30.34 30.79
CA ARG A 28 -11.99 -29.51 31.67
C ARG A 28 -10.84 -28.85 30.93
N VAL A 29 -10.28 -29.51 29.92
CA VAL A 29 -9.15 -28.98 29.13
C VAL A 29 -9.63 -28.14 27.94
N ALA A 30 -10.71 -28.56 27.27
CA ALA A 30 -11.24 -27.86 26.09
C ALA A 30 -11.90 -26.53 26.43
N LYS A 31 -12.54 -26.40 27.61
CA LYS A 31 -13.17 -25.13 28.03
C LYS A 31 -12.19 -23.95 28.07
N PRO A 32 -11.05 -24.01 28.79
CA PRO A 32 -10.11 -22.89 28.82
C PRO A 32 -9.47 -22.62 27.46
N ILE A 33 -9.19 -23.67 26.66
CA ILE A 33 -8.63 -23.50 25.30
C ILE A 33 -9.60 -22.73 24.40
N LEU A 34 -10.90 -23.04 24.47
CA LEU A 34 -11.93 -22.40 23.65
C LEU A 34 -12.09 -20.90 23.96
N PHE A 35 -11.81 -20.49 25.21
CA PHE A 35 -11.79 -19.08 25.60
C PHE A 35 -10.44 -18.39 25.32
N ALA A 36 -9.32 -19.10 25.41
CA ALA A 36 -7.98 -18.52 25.17
C ALA A 36 -7.67 -18.34 23.68
N PHE A 37 -8.15 -19.24 22.82
CA PHE A 37 -7.90 -19.21 21.38
C PHE A 37 -8.29 -17.89 20.69
N PRO A 38 -9.49 -17.31 20.87
CA PRO A 38 -9.85 -16.06 20.20
C PRO A 38 -8.99 -14.87 20.66
N VAL A 39 -8.58 -14.84 21.94
CA VAL A 39 -7.72 -13.77 22.47
C VAL A 39 -6.36 -13.78 21.79
N VAL A 40 -5.75 -14.97 21.67
CA VAL A 40 -4.46 -15.13 20.97
C VAL A 40 -4.60 -14.76 19.49
N LEU A 41 -5.72 -15.13 18.85
CA LEU A 41 -5.98 -14.80 17.45
C LEU A 41 -6.04 -13.28 17.22
N ILE A 42 -6.72 -12.54 18.09
CA ILE A 42 -6.82 -11.07 18.01
C ILE A 42 -5.44 -10.42 18.16
N ILE A 43 -4.60 -10.93 19.07
CA ILE A 43 -3.24 -10.42 19.27
C ILE A 43 -2.38 -10.62 18.02
N ILE A 44 -2.45 -11.81 17.41
CA ILE A 44 -1.71 -12.13 16.18
C ILE A 44 -2.17 -11.22 15.03
N ILE A 45 -3.48 -11.05 14.85
CA ILE A 45 -4.04 -10.18 13.79
C ILE A 45 -3.55 -8.74 13.98
N ASN A 46 -3.56 -8.20 15.19
CA ASN A 46 -3.07 -6.85 15.45
C ASN A 46 -1.57 -6.72 15.19
N LEU A 47 -0.77 -7.72 15.57
CA LEU A 47 0.67 -7.69 15.35
C LEU A 47 1.02 -7.76 13.86
N CYS A 48 0.40 -8.69 13.12
CA CYS A 48 0.58 -8.82 11.67
C CYS A 48 0.03 -7.62 10.91
N GLY A 49 -1.13 -7.10 11.32
CA GLY A 49 -1.74 -5.91 10.73
C GLY A 49 -0.84 -4.68 10.87
N ASN A 50 -0.25 -4.46 12.05
CA ASN A 50 0.65 -3.33 12.26
C ASN A 50 1.91 -3.38 11.40
N ALA A 51 2.50 -4.58 11.20
CA ALA A 51 3.66 -4.73 10.33
C ALA A 51 3.34 -4.39 8.86
N ILE A 52 2.20 -4.87 8.37
CA ILE A 52 1.72 -4.59 7.01
C ILE A 52 1.42 -3.11 6.82
N VAL A 53 0.69 -2.49 7.76
CA VAL A 53 0.36 -1.05 7.71
C VAL A 53 1.62 -0.19 7.74
N SER A 54 2.62 -0.57 8.55
CA SER A 54 3.90 0.13 8.61
C SER A 54 4.61 0.09 7.26
N ASN A 55 4.70 -1.09 6.63
CA ASN A 55 5.30 -1.24 5.30
C ASN A 55 4.61 -0.37 4.25
N TYR A 56 3.27 -0.43 4.18
CA TYR A 56 2.52 0.42 3.26
C TYR A 56 2.72 1.92 3.54
N LYS A 57 2.84 2.31 4.81
CA LYS A 57 3.13 3.71 5.16
C LYS A 57 4.49 4.16 4.63
N TYR A 58 5.51 3.31 4.71
CA TYR A 58 6.81 3.60 4.12
C TYR A 58 6.74 3.69 2.60
N GLU A 59 6.08 2.73 1.95
CA GLU A 59 5.91 2.70 0.50
C GLU A 59 5.18 3.97 -0.01
N ILE A 60 4.06 4.33 0.61
CA ILE A 60 3.32 5.57 0.31
C ILE A 60 4.22 6.80 0.47
N ASN A 61 5.04 6.86 1.52
CA ASN A 61 5.94 7.99 1.73
C ASN A 61 7.04 8.07 0.66
N THR A 62 7.56 6.92 0.23
CA THR A 62 8.55 6.87 -0.86
C THR A 62 7.94 7.31 -2.18
N LEU A 63 6.75 6.82 -2.52
CA LEU A 63 5.99 7.23 -3.71
C LEU A 63 5.66 8.72 -3.68
N LYS A 64 5.21 9.26 -2.54
CA LYS A 64 4.97 10.71 -2.39
C LYS A 64 6.22 11.55 -2.62
N LYS A 65 7.38 11.08 -2.16
CA LYS A 65 8.66 11.78 -2.41
C LYS A 65 9.05 11.74 -3.88
N GLN A 66 8.83 10.62 -4.56
CA GLN A 66 9.10 10.49 -6.00
C GLN A 66 8.18 11.41 -6.80
N LEU A 67 6.87 11.39 -6.52
CA LEU A 67 5.90 12.27 -7.16
C LEU A 67 6.29 13.75 -7.04
N ARG A 68 6.64 14.19 -5.83
CA ARG A 68 7.05 15.58 -5.59
C ARG A 68 8.31 15.97 -6.36
N LYS A 69 9.26 15.04 -6.56
CA LYS A 69 10.46 15.30 -7.37
C LYS A 69 10.10 15.45 -8.85
N GLU A 70 9.22 14.60 -9.37
CA GLU A 70 8.76 14.70 -10.74
C GLU A 70 7.96 15.99 -10.99
N GLU A 71 7.10 16.39 -10.06
CA GLU A 71 6.38 17.67 -10.12
C GLU A 71 7.36 18.86 -10.20
N ILE A 72 8.37 18.89 -9.33
CA ILE A 72 9.40 19.95 -9.36
C ILE A 72 10.16 19.95 -10.69
N ALA A 73 10.54 18.77 -11.20
CA ALA A 73 11.23 18.67 -12.48
C ALA A 73 10.36 19.16 -13.65
N LEU A 74 9.07 18.81 -13.63
CA LEU A 74 8.10 19.22 -14.64
C LEU A 74 7.84 20.74 -14.59
N ASP A 75 7.73 21.31 -13.40
CA ASP A 75 7.60 22.76 -13.24
C ASP A 75 8.86 23.50 -13.70
N GLY A 76 10.05 22.96 -13.41
CA GLY A 76 11.32 23.48 -13.94
C GLY A 76 11.32 23.50 -15.47
N LEU A 77 10.97 22.38 -16.10
CA LEU A 77 10.89 22.28 -17.56
C LEU A 77 9.84 23.22 -18.17
N LYS A 78 8.72 23.47 -17.47
CA LYS A 78 7.72 24.47 -17.91
C LYS A 78 8.28 25.87 -17.84
N MET A 79 9.03 26.21 -16.80
CA MET A 79 9.68 27.52 -16.68
C MET A 79 10.75 27.70 -17.76
N ASP A 80 11.60 26.69 -17.98
CA ASP A 80 12.60 26.72 -19.05
C ASP A 80 11.94 26.88 -20.44
N LYS A 81 10.81 26.17 -20.67
CA LYS A 81 10.04 26.32 -21.91
C LYS A 81 9.48 27.73 -22.04
N LEU A 82 8.93 28.30 -20.96
CA LEU A 82 8.40 29.66 -20.98
C LEU A 82 9.51 30.69 -21.28
N GLU A 83 10.66 30.55 -20.61
CA GLU A 83 11.82 31.42 -20.82
C GLU A 83 12.28 31.38 -22.28
N ASN A 84 12.39 30.20 -22.88
CA ASN A 84 12.85 30.02 -24.25
C ASN A 84 11.79 30.26 -25.33
N SER A 85 10.50 30.35 -24.98
CA SER A 85 9.41 30.54 -25.94
C SER A 85 8.85 31.96 -25.98
N SER A 86 9.11 32.77 -24.96
CA SER A 86 8.67 34.17 -25.00
C SER A 86 9.48 34.95 -26.03
N ILE A 87 8.76 35.64 -26.93
CA ILE A 87 9.36 36.40 -28.04
C ILE A 87 10.35 37.45 -27.51
N THR A 88 10.00 38.12 -26.42
CA THR A 88 10.87 39.09 -25.74
C THR A 88 12.18 38.48 -25.27
N ASN A 89 12.15 37.31 -24.62
CA ASN A 89 13.40 36.68 -24.18
C ASN A 89 14.20 36.14 -25.37
N ILE A 90 13.54 35.64 -26.41
CA ILE A 90 14.23 35.20 -27.64
C ILE A 90 14.98 36.38 -28.27
N GLU A 91 14.34 37.54 -28.39
CA GLU A 91 14.93 38.77 -28.92
C GLU A 91 16.09 39.27 -28.06
N GLU A 92 15.91 39.31 -26.74
CA GLU A 92 16.93 39.77 -25.80
C GLU A 92 18.15 38.85 -25.78
N ASN A 93 17.93 37.53 -25.79
CA ASN A 93 18.99 36.51 -25.82
C ASN A 93 19.73 36.51 -27.17
N ALA A 94 19.03 36.76 -28.29
CA ALA A 94 19.64 36.93 -29.61
C ALA A 94 20.49 38.22 -29.68
N LYS A 95 20.03 39.31 -29.07
CA LYS A 95 20.80 40.56 -28.94
C LYS A 95 22.04 40.38 -28.09
N GLU A 96 21.93 39.77 -26.91
CA GLU A 96 23.06 39.62 -25.98
C GLU A 96 24.09 38.59 -26.45
N LYS A 97 23.65 37.39 -26.82
CA LYS A 97 24.58 36.28 -27.12
C LYS A 97 25.07 36.29 -28.55
N LEU A 98 24.19 36.59 -29.51
CA LEU A 98 24.53 36.53 -30.93
C LEU A 98 24.86 37.91 -31.51
N LYS A 99 24.73 38.99 -30.70
CA LYS A 99 24.88 40.38 -31.16
C LYS A 99 24.02 40.68 -32.39
N MET A 100 22.86 40.02 -32.49
CA MET A 100 21.91 40.25 -33.58
C MET A 100 21.07 41.47 -33.23
N ASP A 101 21.10 42.49 -34.08
CA ASP A 101 20.23 43.66 -33.92
C ASP A 101 18.96 43.49 -34.75
N TYR A 102 17.81 43.86 -34.17
CA TYR A 102 16.53 43.71 -34.87
C TYR A 102 16.43 44.78 -35.97
N PRO A 103 16.02 44.43 -37.21
CA PRO A 103 15.97 45.40 -38.31
C PRO A 103 14.95 46.52 -38.02
N ASN A 104 15.34 47.76 -38.31
CA ASN A 104 14.41 48.89 -38.24
C ASN A 104 13.39 48.84 -39.40
N GLU A 105 12.26 49.53 -39.27
CA GLU A 105 11.21 49.54 -40.31
C GLU A 105 11.72 49.91 -41.70
N SER A 106 12.72 50.80 -41.78
CA SER A 106 13.37 51.20 -43.03
C SER A 106 14.17 50.09 -43.71
N GLN A 107 14.56 49.06 -42.97
CA GLN A 107 15.33 47.90 -43.46
C GLN A 107 14.41 46.71 -43.79
N MET A 108 13.14 46.74 -43.37
CA MET A 108 12.16 45.70 -43.66
C MET A 108 11.47 45.94 -45.00
N ARG A 109 11.35 44.90 -45.83
CA ARG A 109 10.62 44.96 -47.10
C ARG A 109 9.69 43.76 -47.21
N TYR A 110 8.39 44.02 -47.23
CA TYR A 110 7.37 42.99 -47.39
C TYR A 110 7.29 42.59 -48.87
N ILE A 111 7.39 41.29 -49.14
CA ILE A 111 7.23 40.72 -50.48
C ILE A 111 5.91 39.97 -50.49
N ASP A 112 4.99 40.43 -51.31
CA ASP A 112 3.69 39.79 -51.48
C ASP A 112 3.86 38.65 -52.50
N LEU A 113 3.77 37.41 -52.02
CA LEU A 113 3.81 36.23 -52.88
C LEU A 113 2.43 36.09 -53.52
N LYS A 114 2.27 36.66 -54.72
CA LYS A 114 1.13 36.33 -55.57
C LYS A 114 1.27 34.87 -56.02
N ASP A 115 0.22 34.08 -55.77
CA ASP A 115 0.05 32.69 -56.21
C ASP A 115 0.35 32.50 -57.71
#